data_AF-A0A946KPP9-F1
#
_entry.id   AF-A0A946KPP9-F1
#
_cell.length_a   1.000
_cell.length_b   1.000
_cell.length_c   1.000
_cell.angle_alpha   90.00
_cell.angle_beta   90.00
_cell.angle_gamma   90.00
#
_symmetry.space_group_name_H-M   'P 1'
#
loop_
_entity.id
_entity.type
_entity.pdbx_description
1 polymer ?
#
loop_
_entity_poly.entity_id
_entity_poly.type
_entity_poly.pdbx_seq_one_letter_code
_entity_poly.pdbx_strand_id
1 'polypeptide(L)' 'ITTIVNTHDMNSVMEIGEHIAYINQGEIWWTGSKEDLIRSDNKELNDFVFASELFKRIKNV' A
#
# COMPACT_ATOMS: atom_id res chain seq x y z
N ILE A 1 -12.08 14.54 12.79
CA ILE A 1 -12.44 14.84 11.39
C ILE A 1 -12.04 13.63 10.57
N THR A 2 -12.87 13.17 9.63
CA THR A 2 -12.53 12.05 8.74
C THR A 2 -11.95 12.61 7.45
N THR A 3 -10.77 12.14 7.05
CA THR A 3 -10.07 12.58 5.83
C THR A 3 -9.81 11.37 4.95
N ILE A 4 -10.14 11.51 3.66
CA ILE A 4 -9.82 10.51 2.64
C ILE A 4 -8.80 11.12 1.69
N VAL A 5 -7.67 10.44 1.49
CA VAL A 5 -6.61 10.85 0.56
C VAL A 5 -6.46 9.77 -0.50
N ASN A 6 -6.57 10.15 -1.77
CA ASN A 6 -6.27 9.27 -2.89
C ASN A 6 -4.90 9.66 -3.46
N THR A 7 -3.94 8.75 -3.37
CA THR A 7 -2.57 8.97 -3.84
C THR A 7 -1.93 7.66 -4.31
N HIS A 8 -0.95 7.78 -5.20
CA HIS A 8 -0.04 6.69 -5.59
C HIS A 8 1.35 6.86 -4.95
N ASP A 9 1.59 7.97 -4.23
CA ASP A 9 2.84 8.20 -3.51
C ASP A 9 2.88 7.37 -2.24
N MET A 10 3.69 6.31 -2.28
CA MET A 10 3.84 5.38 -1.17
C MET A 10 4.55 6.00 0.04
N ASN A 11 5.37 7.05 -0.10
CA ASN A 11 5.97 7.70 1.07
C ASN A 11 4.88 8.33 1.94
N SER A 12 3.96 9.06 1.31
CA SER A 12 2.79 9.62 1.98
C SER A 12 1.92 8.51 2.59
N VAL A 13 1.65 7.42 1.86
CA VAL A 13 0.86 6.28 2.38
C VAL A 13 1.48 5.68 3.64
N MET A 14 2.80 5.50 3.67
CA MET A 14 3.49 4.93 4.83
C MET A 14 3.55 5.88 6.04
N GLU A 15 3.55 7.19 5.81
CA GLU A 15 3.64 8.20 6.87
C GLU A 15 2.28 8.50 7.53
N ILE A 16 1.23 8.68 6.72
CA ILE A 16 -0.08 9.16 7.20
C ILE A 16 -1.23 8.16 7.03
N GLY A 17 -1.00 6.99 6.40
CA GLY A 17 -2.04 5.99 6.16
C GLY A 17 -2.37 5.16 7.40
N GLU A 18 -3.53 5.43 8.01
CA GLU A 18 -4.09 4.61 9.11
C GLU A 18 -4.90 3.41 8.57
N HIS A 19 -5.79 3.68 7.61
CA HIS A 19 -6.59 2.70 6.90
C HIS A 19 -6.38 2.86 5.39
N ILE A 20 -5.85 1.84 4.75
CA ILE A 20 -5.44 1.87 3.34
C ILE A 20 -6.40 1.00 2.54
N ALA A 21 -6.85 1.52 1.39
CA ALA A 21 -7.59 0.77 0.38
C ALA A 21 -6.81 0.82 -0.94
N TYR A 22 -6.47 -0.35 -1.47
CA TYR A 22 -5.84 -0.49 -2.76
C TYR A 22 -6.91 -0.82 -3.81
N ILE A 23 -6.97 0.00 -4.86
CA ILE A 23 -7.91 -0.18 -5.97
C ILE A 23 -7.16 -0.80 -7.14
N ASN A 24 -7.68 -1.93 -7.63
CA ASN A 24 -7.17 -2.60 -8.83
C ASN A 24 -8.36 -2.89 -9.76
N GLN A 25 -8.21 -2.56 -11.04
CA GLN A 25 -9.23 -2.79 -12.07
C GLN A 25 -10.64 -2.26 -11.72
N GLY A 26 -10.72 -1.15 -10.97
CA GLY A 26 -11.98 -0.52 -10.60
C GLY A 26 -12.64 -1.07 -9.34
N GLU A 27 -12.03 -2.06 -8.68
CA GLU A 27 -12.53 -2.65 -7.43
C GLU A 27 -11.56 -2.39 -6.28
N ILE A 28 -12.10 -2.33 -5.06
CA ILE A 28 -11.28 -2.37 -3.84
C ILE A 28 -10.73 -3.80 -3.74
N TRP A 29 -9.48 -3.94 -4.16
CA TRP A 29 -8.81 -5.22 -4.26
C TRP A 29 -8.21 -5.68 -2.93
N TRP A 30 -7.82 -4.71 -2.10
CA TRP A 30 -7.24 -4.98 -0.79
C TRP A 30 -7.50 -3.82 0.17
N THR A 31 -7.64 -4.13 1.45
CA THR A 31 -7.72 -3.13 2.53
C THR A 31 -6.93 -3.60 3.75
N GLY A 32 -6.31 -2.67 4.47
CA GLY A 32 -5.61 -3.00 5.71
C GLY A 32 -4.85 -1.81 6.30
N SER A 33 -4.02 -2.07 7.31
CA SER A 33 -3.08 -1.10 7.85
C SER A 33 -1.76 -1.09 7.06
N LYS A 34 -0.84 -0.18 7.40
CA LYS A 34 0.52 -0.17 6.85
C LYS A 34 1.30 -1.45 7.18
N GLU A 35 1.09 -2.04 8.37
CA GLU A 35 1.71 -3.30 8.76
C GLU A 35 1.18 -4.47 7.92
N ASP A 36 -0.12 -4.49 7.66
CA ASP A 36 -0.73 -5.48 6.78
C ASP A 36 -0.23 -5.35 5.34
N LEU A 37 -0.03 -4.10 4.86
CA LEU A 37 0.50 -3.83 3.53
C LEU A 37 1.92 -4.38 3.34
N ILE A 38 2.81 -4.21 4.34
CA ILE A 38 4.18 -4.75 4.30
C ILE A 38 4.18 -6.28 4.30
N ARG A 39 3.26 -6.91 5.05
CA ARG A 39 3.19 -8.37 5.24
C ARG A 39 2.29 -9.08 4.24
N SER A 40 1.65 -8.35 3.35
CA SER A 40 0.66 -8.89 2.43
C SER A 40 1.28 -9.92 1.49
N ASP A 41 0.59 -11.02 1.29
CA ASP A 41 0.87 -12.06 0.29
C ASP A 41 0.16 -11.78 -1.05
N ASN A 42 -0.67 -10.73 -1.12
CA ASN A 42 -1.38 -10.33 -2.33
C ASN A 42 -0.38 -9.93 -3.43
N LYS A 43 -0.36 -10.68 -4.53
CA LYS A 43 0.63 -10.53 -5.59
C LYS A 43 0.50 -9.18 -6.30
N GLU A 44 -0.71 -8.78 -6.67
CA GLU A 44 -0.95 -7.54 -7.41
C GLU A 44 -0.59 -6.31 -6.58
N LEU A 45 -0.98 -6.30 -5.30
CA LEU A 45 -0.58 -5.25 -4.36
C LEU A 45 0.94 -5.21 -4.22
N ASN A 46 1.58 -6.36 -4.08
CA ASN A 46 3.03 -6.45 -3.96
C ASN A 46 3.74 -5.93 -5.21
N ASP A 47 3.28 -6.33 -6.39
CA ASP A 47 3.87 -5.87 -7.66
C ASP A 47 3.71 -4.35 -7.82
N PHE A 48 2.61 -3.77 -7.32
CA PHE A 48 2.37 -2.32 -7.31
C PHE A 48 3.27 -1.58 -6.30
N VAL A 49 3.28 -2.00 -5.04
CA VAL A 49 4.03 -1.37 -3.95
C VAL A 49 5.54 -1.50 -4.17
N PHE A 50 5.99 -2.67 -4.62
CA PHE A 50 7.41 -3.02 -4.77
C PHE A 50 7.95 -2.79 -6.19
N ALA A 51 7.25 -2.01 -7.00
CA ALA A 51 7.72 -1.59 -8.33
C ALA A 51 9.03 -0.79 -8.24
N SER A 52 9.28 -0.06 -7.14
CA SER A 52 10.51 0.70 -6.93
C SER A 52 11.54 -0.06 -6.08
N GLU A 53 12.82 0.14 -6.40
CA GLU A 53 13.96 -0.47 -5.68
C GLU A 53 14.00 -0.14 -4.18
N LEU A 54 13.45 1.02 -3.78
CA LEU A 54 13.36 1.43 -2.38
C LEU A 54 12.45 0.49 -1.58
N PHE A 55 11.26 0.20 -2.11
CA PHE A 55 10.31 -0.66 -1.41
C PHE A 55 10.76 -2.11 -1.42
N LYS A 56 11.40 -2.61 -2.50
CA LYS A 56 11.92 -4.00 -2.53
C LYS A 56 12.86 -4.30 -1.36
N ARG A 57 13.61 -3.30 -0.89
CA ARG A 57 14.50 -3.45 0.28
C ARG A 57 13.73 -3.59 1.60
N ILE A 58 12.58 -2.94 1.73
CA ILE A 58 11.73 -2.97 2.93
C ILE A 58 11.08 -4.36 3.11
N LYS A 59 10.81 -5.07 2.01
CA LYS A 59 10.24 -6.43 2.07
C LYS A 59 11.22 -7.51 2.57
N ASN A 60 12.53 -7.26 2.45
CA ASN A 60 13.60 -8.21 2.78
C ASN A 60 14.22 -7.98 4.16
N VAL A 61 13.56 -7.19 5.03
CA VAL A 61 13.96 -6.95 6.44
C VAL A 61 12.90 -7.52 7.37
#